data_AF-A0A9P5R7C0-F1
#
_entry.id   AF-A0A9P5R7C0-F1
#
_cell.length_a   1.000
_cell.length_b   1.000
_cell.length_c   1.000
_cell.angle_alpha   90.00
_cell.angle_beta   90.00
_cell.angle_gamma   90.00
#
_symmetry.space_group_name_H-M   'P 1'
#
loop_
_entity.id
_entity.type
_entity.pdbx_description
1 polymer ?
#
loop_
_entity_poly.entity_id
_entity_poly.type
_entity_poly.pdbx_seq_one_letter_code
_entity_poly.pdbx_strand_id
1 'polypeptide(L)'
;MKELTDPKKPYSEVTLELFRELAYIPVRDRDYIIDHHRIAHPYKFHWRFWKYNPRGLHQYQDQVLQVTSTPTVDPPKYIFSRDIYLATFDMLWLKSGSDPSHSEDPKKSREGRGVSSWPFALRALVRRRSWWTPNPTVECHPFEIETLDNPAIAALVEYKWNTIGLQYWLLRFLAQCVYYVLVLVGVFMQINRYDNMATLNGIFISIIAMSTIFVWLEIFQLIEEKKGYFRSIYNLVDLLAFVFPMAGSILQLVQSDPNAQNSLFSFSVLFIFLHFLFELRVTRSVCKFVSIIIHAIASIRVFFFVFAGGILAFGVAIMHLLHTCTNSDDCPSFTDGFSLGFFRIISMTYFMMGGLYDPVINGFSNNDVGFHIMMMVFFFFTVILMLNVLIALINHAIDDGDRTWELDWLHNRMRYIESAENLTYDIPGFRAAHDIFPETIYYTATPLQVREYKKKTQRIMDEKVTSADLTNAAEFKVQQPIGGNIGGTGSGGGIQDRQQQQQQQQQQQQEENSGTSTGDAAVLALLKQFQEDQRLAREEQRRVYEELRLAHEEQRQAAAELRKELALLKERVGQ
;
A
#
# COMPACT_ATOMS: atom_id res chain seq x y z
N MET A 1 -17.80 14.15 3.39
CA MET A 1 -16.72 13.28 2.88
C MET A 1 -16.89 11.82 3.29
N LYS A 2 -17.10 11.48 4.57
CA LYS A 2 -17.26 10.07 5.04
C LYS A 2 -18.34 9.26 4.30
N GLU A 3 -19.42 9.90 3.84
CA GLU A 3 -20.45 9.26 3.00
C GLU A 3 -20.15 9.24 1.50
N LEU A 4 -19.22 10.06 1.01
CA LEU A 4 -18.85 10.12 -0.42
C LEU A 4 -17.73 9.13 -0.79
N THR A 5 -16.98 8.65 0.20
CA THR A 5 -15.89 7.67 0.03
C THR A 5 -16.32 6.22 0.29
N ASP A 6 -17.60 5.95 0.56
CA ASP A 6 -18.10 4.57 0.74
C ASP A 6 -18.36 3.95 -0.64
N PRO A 7 -17.62 2.88 -1.03
CA PRO A 7 -17.74 2.25 -2.35
C PRO A 7 -19.13 1.63 -2.60
N LYS A 8 -19.98 1.51 -1.58
CA LYS A 8 -21.32 0.94 -1.69
C LYS A 8 -22.41 1.95 -2.06
N LYS A 9 -22.08 3.24 -2.18
CA LYS A 9 -23.05 4.30 -2.54
C LYS A 9 -22.90 4.75 -4.00
N PRO A 10 -24.00 5.15 -4.67
CA PRO A 10 -24.02 5.47 -6.10
C PRO A 10 -23.22 6.72 -6.49
N TYR A 11 -22.82 7.57 -5.53
CA TYR A 11 -22.01 8.77 -5.77
C TYR A 11 -20.49 8.53 -5.67
N SER A 12 -20.06 7.28 -5.47
CA SER A 12 -18.64 6.92 -5.32
C SER A 12 -17.85 7.16 -6.60
N GLU A 13 -18.45 6.99 -7.78
CA GLU A 13 -17.78 7.17 -9.07
C GLU A 13 -17.43 8.64 -9.36
N VAL A 14 -18.41 9.54 -9.22
CA VAL A 14 -18.20 10.99 -9.38
C VAL A 14 -17.20 11.52 -8.34
N THR A 15 -17.23 10.96 -7.13
CA THR A 15 -16.27 11.32 -6.08
C THR A 15 -14.87 10.84 -6.42
N LEU A 16 -14.73 9.63 -6.96
CA LEU A 16 -13.44 9.06 -7.39
C LEU A 16 -12.87 9.81 -8.60
N GLU A 17 -13.73 10.22 -9.53
CA GLU A 17 -13.38 11.10 -10.66
C GLU A 17 -12.88 12.46 -10.15
N LEU A 18 -13.67 13.16 -9.32
CA LEU A 18 -13.26 14.42 -8.69
C LEU A 18 -11.95 14.26 -7.92
N PHE A 19 -11.79 13.18 -7.16
CA PHE A 19 -10.58 12.91 -6.39
C PHE A 19 -9.35 12.70 -7.27
N ARG A 20 -9.52 12.04 -8.42
CA ARG A 20 -8.45 11.89 -9.41
C ARG A 20 -8.15 13.18 -10.16
N GLU A 21 -9.15 14.03 -10.40
CA GLU A 21 -8.94 15.35 -11.00
C GLU A 21 -8.20 16.31 -10.05
N LEU A 22 -8.47 16.22 -8.75
CA LEU A 22 -7.78 16.98 -7.70
C LEU A 22 -6.29 16.63 -7.55
N ALA A 23 -5.79 15.63 -8.29
CA ALA A 23 -4.37 15.36 -8.37
C ALA A 23 -3.59 16.60 -8.82
N TYR A 24 -4.05 17.29 -9.87
CA TYR A 24 -3.28 18.36 -10.51
C TYR A 24 -4.02 19.69 -10.48
N ILE A 25 -4.05 20.35 -9.32
CA ILE A 25 -4.62 21.70 -9.17
C ILE A 25 -3.53 22.74 -9.53
N PRO A 26 -3.65 23.47 -10.66
CA PRO A 26 -2.64 24.44 -11.06
C PRO A 26 -2.70 25.70 -10.19
N VAL A 27 -1.52 26.23 -9.84
CA VAL A 27 -1.40 27.43 -8.99
C VAL A 27 -1.62 28.71 -9.82
N ARG A 28 -2.47 29.61 -9.34
CA ARG A 28 -2.90 30.83 -10.06
C ARG A 28 -2.07 32.08 -9.72
N ASP A 29 -1.48 32.16 -8.52
CA ASP A 29 -0.65 33.28 -8.06
C ASP A 29 0.58 32.77 -7.26
N ARG A 30 1.74 33.40 -7.46
CA ARG A 30 3.02 33.00 -6.81
C ARG A 30 3.48 34.11 -5.87
N ASP A 31 3.78 33.76 -4.62
CA ASP A 31 4.82 34.45 -3.85
C ASP A 31 6.07 33.56 -3.69
N TYR A 32 5.94 32.22 -3.55
CA TYR A 32 7.09 31.29 -3.42
C TYR A 32 6.71 29.85 -3.82
N ILE A 33 7.66 29.11 -4.39
CA ILE A 33 7.49 27.72 -4.85
C ILE A 33 8.61 26.85 -4.27
N ILE A 34 8.24 25.74 -3.63
CA ILE A 34 9.18 24.70 -3.21
C ILE A 34 9.19 23.64 -4.31
N ASP A 35 10.32 23.50 -4.99
CA ASP A 35 10.57 22.41 -5.93
C ASP A 35 11.55 21.44 -5.27
N HIS A 36 11.17 20.17 -5.15
CA HIS A 36 11.93 19.10 -4.49
C HIS A 36 12.48 19.50 -3.10
N HIS A 37 11.78 19.14 -2.02
CA HIS A 37 12.29 19.29 -0.66
C HIS A 37 13.45 18.33 -0.35
N ARG A 38 14.54 18.38 -1.12
CA ARG A 38 15.85 18.04 -0.56
C ARG A 38 16.15 19.13 0.44
N ILE A 39 15.74 18.84 1.68
CA ILE A 39 15.95 19.59 2.91
C ILE A 39 17.21 20.45 2.76
N ALA A 40 17.04 21.75 2.50
CA ALA A 40 18.13 22.73 2.43
C ALA A 40 18.78 22.94 3.81
N HIS A 41 18.27 22.26 4.84
CA HIS A 41 18.92 22.14 6.13
C HIS A 41 19.72 20.84 6.18
N PRO A 42 21.03 20.87 6.46
CA PRO A 42 21.77 19.65 6.76
C PRO A 42 21.03 18.87 7.86
N TYR A 43 21.12 17.54 7.83
CA TYR A 43 20.62 16.62 8.87
C TYR A 43 21.09 17.05 10.26
N LYS A 44 20.44 18.05 10.85
CA LYS A 44 20.61 18.42 12.24
C LYS A 44 19.66 17.50 12.96
N PHE A 45 20.22 16.46 13.59
CA PHE A 45 19.51 15.67 14.58
C PHE A 45 18.95 16.67 15.60
N HIS A 46 17.67 17.03 15.47
CA HIS A 46 17.03 17.99 16.33
C HIS A 46 16.73 17.27 17.65
N TRP A 47 17.75 17.14 18.50
CA TRP A 47 17.56 17.01 19.95
C TRP A 47 16.85 18.25 20.55
N ARG A 48 16.34 19.17 19.71
CA ARG A 48 15.64 20.41 20.03
C ARG A 48 14.23 20.20 20.58
N PHE A 49 13.93 19.07 21.23
CA PHE A 49 12.91 19.06 22.30
C PHE A 49 13.30 19.98 23.47
N TRP A 50 14.56 20.44 23.52
CA TRP A 50 15.15 21.12 24.67
C TRP A 50 15.27 22.64 24.59
N LYS A 51 14.99 23.31 23.46
CA LYS A 51 15.04 24.79 23.41
C LYS A 51 13.82 25.39 22.73
N TYR A 52 13.19 26.29 23.50
CA TYR A 52 12.19 27.25 23.08
C TYR A 52 12.65 27.99 21.82
N ASN A 53 11.79 28.04 20.80
CA ASN A 53 11.93 28.97 19.69
C ASN A 53 10.90 30.10 19.94
N PRO A 54 11.30 31.27 20.46
CA PRO A 54 10.37 32.36 20.80
C PRO A 54 9.65 32.98 19.60
N ARG A 55 10.17 32.74 18.40
CA ARG A 55 9.78 33.48 17.21
C ARG A 55 8.82 32.65 16.39
N GLY A 56 7.57 33.09 16.34
CA GLY A 56 6.63 32.61 15.31
C GLY A 56 7.18 32.97 13.93
N LEU A 57 6.89 32.12 12.94
CA LEU A 57 7.41 32.21 11.56
C LEU A 57 7.31 33.61 10.92
N HIS A 58 6.33 34.42 11.31
CA HIS A 58 6.15 35.81 10.86
C HIS A 58 7.33 36.76 11.14
N GLN A 59 8.30 36.35 11.96
CA GLN A 59 9.49 37.15 12.31
C GLN A 59 10.76 36.75 11.54
N TYR A 60 10.69 35.73 10.68
CA TYR A 60 11.79 35.37 9.79
C TYR A 60 11.58 36.07 8.43
N GLN A 61 12.36 37.13 8.19
CA GLN A 61 12.25 37.97 7.00
C GLN A 61 12.77 37.27 5.73
N ASP A 62 13.59 36.23 5.89
CA ASP A 62 14.05 35.36 4.82
C ASP A 62 13.66 33.91 5.17
N GLN A 63 12.60 33.41 4.54
CA GLN A 63 12.31 31.98 4.55
C GLN A 63 13.44 31.28 3.80
N VAL A 64 13.99 30.21 4.36
CA VAL A 64 15.07 29.44 3.72
C VAL A 64 14.49 28.69 2.52
N LEU A 65 14.46 29.38 1.38
CA LEU A 65 14.28 28.84 0.03
C LEU A 65 15.55 29.16 -0.76
N GLN A 66 16.38 28.16 -1.00
CA GLN A 66 17.39 28.27 -2.07
C GLN A 66 16.76 27.78 -3.36
N VAL A 67 16.21 28.73 -4.13
CA VAL A 67 15.91 28.51 -5.54
C VAL A 67 17.18 28.85 -6.32
N THR A 68 17.73 27.89 -7.06
CA THR A 68 18.80 28.13 -8.04
C THR A 68 18.18 28.60 -9.36
N SER A 69 17.29 29.58 -9.30
CA SER A 69 16.81 30.26 -10.49
C SER A 69 16.90 31.76 -10.26
N THR A 70 17.55 32.43 -11.20
CA THR A 70 17.73 33.87 -11.20
C THR A 70 16.37 34.54 -11.09
N PRO A 71 16.22 35.54 -10.21
CA PRO A 71 14.98 36.29 -10.11
C PRO A 71 14.70 36.96 -11.45
N THR A 72 13.64 36.52 -12.12
CA THR A 72 13.09 37.24 -13.27
C THR A 72 12.32 38.43 -12.74
N VAL A 73 12.81 39.63 -13.05
CA VAL A 73 12.09 40.89 -12.85
C VAL A 73 10.83 40.82 -13.72
N ASP A 74 9.67 40.77 -13.06
CA ASP A 74 8.31 40.74 -13.64
C ASP A 74 7.85 39.41 -14.28
N PRO A 75 7.35 38.45 -13.48
CA PRO A 75 6.54 37.36 -14.03
C PRO A 75 5.20 37.91 -14.56
N PRO A 76 4.77 37.56 -15.79
CA PRO A 76 3.47 37.98 -16.32
C PRO A 76 2.32 37.44 -15.45
N LYS A 77 1.44 38.34 -15.00
CA LYS A 77 0.32 38.16 -14.06
C LYS A 77 -0.74 37.08 -14.39
N TYR A 78 -0.61 36.35 -15.49
CA TYR A 78 -1.71 35.52 -16.03
C TYR A 78 -1.30 34.13 -16.53
N ILE A 79 -0.07 33.69 -16.28
CA ILE A 79 0.38 32.39 -16.80
C ILE A 79 0.41 31.37 -15.66
N PHE A 80 -0.57 30.46 -15.65
CA PHE A 80 -0.49 29.24 -14.86
C PHE A 80 0.89 28.61 -15.10
N SER A 81 1.62 28.36 -14.01
CA SER A 81 2.86 27.60 -14.14
C SER A 81 2.51 26.21 -14.64
N ARG A 82 2.96 25.85 -15.84
CA ARG A 82 2.60 24.57 -16.48
C ARG A 82 3.05 23.34 -15.68
N ASP A 83 3.96 23.52 -14.72
CA ASP A 83 4.67 22.43 -14.07
C ASP A 83 4.50 22.40 -12.53
N ILE A 84 3.63 23.23 -11.92
CA ILE A 84 3.49 23.33 -10.45
C ILE A 84 2.05 23.11 -10.03
N TYR A 85 1.88 22.24 -9.03
CA TYR A 85 0.59 21.78 -8.53
C TYR A 85 0.49 21.93 -7.01
N LEU A 86 -0.73 22.13 -6.53
CA LEU A 86 -1.07 22.30 -5.11
C LEU A 86 -1.66 20.99 -4.55
N ALA A 87 -1.23 20.60 -3.35
CA ALA A 87 -1.87 19.54 -2.57
C ALA A 87 -2.19 20.02 -1.14
N THR A 88 -3.39 19.72 -0.65
CA THR A 88 -3.86 20.08 0.70
C THR A 88 -3.73 18.89 1.65
N PHE A 89 -3.38 19.14 2.92
CA PHE A 89 -3.24 18.05 3.91
C PHE A 89 -4.56 17.38 4.29
N ASP A 90 -5.69 18.07 4.07
CA ASP A 90 -7.03 17.50 4.26
C ASP A 90 -7.31 16.31 3.32
N MET A 91 -6.53 16.15 2.23
CA MET A 91 -6.61 14.98 1.36
C MET A 91 -6.12 13.70 2.04
N LEU A 92 -5.25 13.77 3.06
CA LEU A 92 -4.67 12.60 3.75
C LEU A 92 -5.51 12.16 4.96
N TRP A 93 -5.99 13.14 5.72
CA TRP A 93 -6.46 12.93 7.08
C TRP A 93 -7.96 13.16 7.21
N LEU A 94 -8.62 12.26 7.92
CA LEU A 94 -9.96 12.43 8.42
C LEU A 94 -9.91 12.73 9.92
N LYS A 95 -10.49 13.86 10.34
CA LYS A 95 -10.64 14.19 11.77
C LYS A 95 -11.75 13.31 12.36
N SER A 96 -11.39 12.35 13.22
CA SER A 96 -12.37 11.48 13.86
C SER A 96 -13.11 12.26 14.97
N GLY A 97 -14.42 12.44 14.83
CA GLY A 97 -15.28 13.03 15.87
C GLY A 97 -15.58 14.53 15.77
N SER A 98 -15.69 15.11 14.58
CA SER A 98 -16.21 16.48 14.43
C SER A 98 -17.71 16.53 14.73
N ASP A 99 -18.05 16.77 15.99
CA ASP A 99 -19.28 17.47 16.31
C ASP A 99 -19.13 18.90 15.73
N PRO A 100 -19.97 19.35 14.78
CA PRO A 100 -19.79 20.62 14.07
C PRO A 100 -19.92 21.87 14.97
N SER A 101 -20.22 21.69 16.26
CA SER A 101 -20.36 22.75 17.26
C SER A 101 -19.04 23.20 17.90
N HIS A 102 -17.95 22.44 17.74
CA HIS A 102 -16.61 22.83 18.21
C HIS A 102 -15.70 23.16 17.03
N SER A 103 -15.97 24.28 16.37
CA SER A 103 -14.92 24.98 15.64
C SER A 103 -13.85 25.40 16.66
N GLU A 104 -12.67 24.78 16.58
CA GLU A 104 -11.51 25.23 17.33
C GLU A 104 -11.14 26.60 16.79
N ASP A 105 -11.58 27.62 17.50
CA ASP A 105 -11.20 29.01 17.27
C ASP A 105 -9.66 29.08 17.38
N PRO A 106 -8.92 29.37 16.29
CA PRO A 106 -7.45 29.36 16.27
C PRO A 106 -6.84 30.41 17.22
N LYS A 107 -7.67 31.24 17.85
CA LYS A 107 -7.29 32.19 18.89
C LYS A 107 -7.11 31.54 20.28
N LYS A 108 -7.74 30.39 20.56
CA LYS A 108 -7.64 29.72 21.87
C LYS A 108 -6.32 28.95 22.09
N SER A 109 -5.53 28.74 21.04
CA SER A 109 -4.16 28.21 21.13
C SER A 109 -3.11 29.30 21.39
N ARG A 110 -3.51 30.59 21.40
CA ARG A 110 -2.61 31.74 21.58
C ARG A 110 -2.49 32.21 23.02
N GLU A 111 -3.40 31.81 23.91
CA GLU A 111 -3.33 32.18 25.33
C GLU A 111 -2.60 31.13 26.17
N GLY A 112 -1.32 31.41 26.37
CA GLY A 112 -0.45 30.97 27.46
C GLY A 112 -0.85 29.74 28.25
N ARG A 113 -0.28 28.58 27.91
CA ARG A 113 -0.02 27.54 28.90
C ARG A 113 1.44 27.12 28.87
N GLY A 114 2.04 27.19 30.05
CA GLY A 114 3.47 27.11 30.29
C GLY A 114 4.13 25.85 29.75
N VAL A 115 5.40 26.05 29.44
CA VAL A 115 6.42 25.07 29.07
C VAL A 115 6.24 23.76 29.83
N SER A 116 5.75 22.73 29.14
CA SER A 116 5.77 21.38 29.70
C SER A 116 7.17 20.81 29.53
N SER A 117 7.81 20.44 30.63
CA SER A 117 9.08 19.72 30.60
C SER A 117 8.95 18.40 29.83
N TRP A 118 10.01 17.96 29.15
CA TRP A 118 10.07 16.66 28.44
C TRP A 118 9.48 15.47 29.24
N PRO A 119 9.68 15.32 30.55
CA PRO A 119 9.03 14.25 31.31
C PRO A 119 7.50 14.35 31.33
N PHE A 120 6.91 15.54 31.21
CA PHE A 120 5.45 15.69 31.05
C PHE A 120 4.99 15.29 29.63
N ALA A 121 5.76 15.62 28.59
CA ALA A 121 5.49 15.16 27.23
C ALA A 121 5.65 13.63 27.10
N LEU A 122 6.70 13.06 27.70
CA LEU A 122 6.92 11.62 27.78
C LEU A 122 5.82 10.94 28.60
N ARG A 123 5.40 11.54 29.72
CA ARG A 123 4.27 11.06 30.51
C ARG A 123 2.95 11.16 29.76
N ALA A 124 2.74 12.19 28.95
CA ALA A 124 1.56 12.31 28.08
C ALA A 124 1.58 11.25 26.96
N LEU A 125 2.74 11.01 26.34
CA LEU A 125 2.96 9.96 25.34
C LEU A 125 2.70 8.56 25.92
N VAL A 126 3.31 8.25 27.06
CA VAL A 126 3.11 6.99 27.79
C VAL A 126 1.66 6.88 28.27
N ARG A 127 1.05 7.96 28.78
CA ARG A 127 -0.35 7.95 29.22
C ARG A 127 -1.30 7.71 28.06
N ARG A 128 -1.09 8.32 26.89
CA ARG A 128 -1.92 8.11 25.70
C ARG A 128 -1.77 6.69 25.17
N ARG A 129 -0.55 6.15 25.16
CA ARG A 129 -0.27 4.76 24.77
C ARG A 129 -0.77 3.73 25.81
N SER A 130 -0.91 4.13 27.08
CA SER A 130 -1.27 3.25 28.19
C SER A 130 -2.75 3.32 28.61
N TRP A 131 -3.50 4.34 28.19
CA TRP A 131 -4.93 4.46 28.50
C TRP A 131 -5.81 3.98 27.34
N TRP A 132 -6.90 3.34 27.73
CA TRP A 132 -7.96 2.77 26.89
C TRP A 132 -8.82 3.85 26.23
N THR A 133 -8.24 4.85 25.57
CA THR A 133 -9.00 5.76 24.70
C THR A 133 -8.98 5.20 23.28
N PRO A 134 -10.07 4.60 22.80
CA PRO A 134 -10.08 3.76 21.60
C PRO A 134 -10.15 4.55 20.28
N ASN A 135 -10.13 5.88 20.32
CA ASN A 135 -10.40 6.70 19.15
C ASN A 135 -9.10 7.37 18.65
N PRO A 136 -8.56 6.95 17.50
CA PRO A 136 -7.50 7.71 16.83
C PRO A 136 -8.01 9.12 16.54
N THR A 137 -7.19 10.14 16.82
CA THR A 137 -7.60 11.54 16.59
C THR A 137 -7.45 11.92 15.13
N VAL A 138 -6.54 11.24 14.43
CA VAL A 138 -6.30 11.34 13.00
C VAL A 138 -6.42 9.93 12.43
N GLU A 139 -7.39 9.72 11.56
CA GLU A 139 -7.53 8.49 10.76
C GLU A 139 -7.07 8.82 9.34
N CYS A 140 -6.30 7.94 8.71
CA CYS A 140 -6.19 8.01 7.25
C CYS A 140 -7.60 7.89 6.64
N HIS A 141 -7.88 8.59 5.55
CA HIS A 141 -9.04 8.20 4.74
C HIS A 141 -8.89 6.72 4.36
N PRO A 142 -9.98 5.94 4.32
CA PRO A 142 -9.92 4.55 3.90
C PRO A 142 -9.61 4.51 2.39
N PHE A 143 -8.34 4.67 2.05
CA PHE A 143 -7.87 4.56 0.67
C PHE A 143 -7.90 3.10 0.27
N GLU A 144 -8.56 2.80 -0.83
CA GLU A 144 -8.27 1.60 -1.58
C GLU A 144 -6.84 1.71 -2.13
N ILE A 145 -6.12 0.59 -2.24
CA ILE A 145 -4.73 0.58 -2.72
C ILE A 145 -4.62 1.25 -4.11
N GLU A 146 -5.68 1.19 -4.91
CA GLU A 146 -5.78 1.80 -6.23
C GLU A 146 -5.92 3.34 -6.21
N THR A 147 -6.38 3.95 -5.12
CA THR A 147 -6.53 5.41 -5.01
C THR A 147 -5.26 6.11 -4.50
N LEU A 148 -4.32 5.34 -3.97
CA LEU A 148 -2.98 5.77 -3.57
C LEU A 148 -2.06 6.13 -4.76
N ASP A 149 -2.48 5.82 -5.99
CA ASP A 149 -1.79 6.19 -7.24
C ASP A 149 -1.83 7.72 -7.53
N ASN A 150 -2.54 8.50 -6.71
CA ASN A 150 -2.64 9.94 -6.88
C ASN A 150 -1.29 10.65 -6.55
N PRO A 151 -0.70 11.39 -7.51
CA PRO A 151 0.61 12.05 -7.32
C PRO A 151 0.60 13.10 -6.21
N ALA A 152 -0.54 13.75 -5.94
CA ALA A 152 -0.66 14.69 -4.81
C ALA A 152 -0.50 13.98 -3.46
N ILE A 153 -1.08 12.79 -3.32
CA ILE A 153 -0.94 11.96 -2.10
C ILE A 153 0.50 11.47 -1.97
N ALA A 154 1.11 11.02 -3.07
CA ALA A 154 2.50 10.59 -3.07
C ALA A 154 3.45 11.69 -2.59
N ALA A 155 3.29 12.92 -3.09
CA ALA A 155 4.07 14.07 -2.66
C ALA A 155 3.84 14.43 -1.18
N LEU A 156 2.59 14.38 -0.70
CA LEU A 156 2.27 14.65 0.70
C LEU A 156 2.89 13.59 1.65
N VAL A 157 2.83 12.32 1.27
CA VAL A 157 3.44 11.22 2.04
C VAL A 157 4.95 11.36 2.07
N GLU A 158 5.60 11.70 0.95
CA GLU A 158 7.05 11.92 0.90
C GLU A 158 7.49 13.11 1.76
N TYR A 159 6.71 14.19 1.76
CA TYR A 159 6.93 15.33 2.64
C TYR A 159 6.88 14.90 4.11
N LYS A 160 5.78 14.28 4.55
CA LYS A 160 5.63 13.85 5.96
C LYS A 160 6.62 12.78 6.38
N TRP A 161 6.98 11.89 5.45
CA TRP A 161 8.01 10.88 5.67
C TRP A 161 9.35 11.55 6.01
N ASN A 162 9.78 12.55 5.24
CA ASN A 162 11.05 13.22 5.48
C ASN A 162 11.05 14.08 6.75
N THR A 163 9.90 14.63 7.13
CA THR A 163 9.77 15.50 8.31
C THR A 163 9.71 14.73 9.62
N ILE A 164 8.76 13.80 9.76
CA ILE A 164 8.50 13.08 11.03
C ILE A 164 8.70 11.58 10.88
N GLY A 165 8.18 11.00 9.79
CA GLY A 165 8.07 9.55 9.61
C GLY A 165 9.42 8.83 9.72
N LEU A 166 10.45 9.36 9.05
CA LEU A 166 11.79 8.79 9.04
C LEU A 166 12.44 8.79 10.42
N GLN A 167 12.30 9.88 11.19
CA GLN A 167 12.89 9.99 12.53
C GLN A 167 12.23 9.03 13.51
N TYR A 168 10.90 8.97 13.46
CA TYR A 168 10.12 8.05 14.29
C TYR A 168 10.47 6.59 13.98
N TRP A 169 10.48 6.23 12.70
CA TRP A 169 10.87 4.90 12.25
C TRP A 169 12.30 4.56 12.67
N LEU A 170 13.27 5.48 12.48
CA LEU A 170 14.67 5.25 12.83
C LEU A 170 14.85 5.01 14.33
N LEU A 171 14.14 5.77 15.18
CA LEU A 171 14.18 5.59 16.63
C LEU A 171 13.60 4.24 17.06
N ARG A 172 12.43 3.85 16.51
CA ARG A 172 11.82 2.53 16.75
C ARG A 172 12.75 1.40 16.31
N PHE A 173 13.29 1.52 15.10
CA PHE A 173 14.21 0.55 14.52
C PHE A 173 15.49 0.40 15.34
N LEU A 174 16.07 1.50 15.85
CA LEU A 174 17.25 1.44 16.70
C LEU A 174 16.96 0.73 18.03
N ALA A 175 15.80 0.99 18.66
CA ALA A 175 15.39 0.27 19.86
C ALA A 175 15.19 -1.23 19.62
N GLN A 176 14.64 -1.60 18.46
CA GLN A 176 14.51 -3.00 18.02
C GLN A 176 15.87 -3.64 17.76
N CYS A 177 16.83 -2.94 17.13
CA CYS A 177 18.19 -3.44 16.92
C CYS A 177 18.90 -3.76 18.25
N VAL A 178 18.73 -2.91 19.27
CA VAL A 178 19.26 -3.18 20.62
C VAL A 178 18.66 -4.47 21.18
N TYR A 179 17.36 -4.68 21.00
CA TYR A 179 16.68 -5.91 21.40
C TYR A 179 17.19 -7.15 20.64
N TYR A 180 17.40 -7.07 19.32
CA TYR A 180 17.95 -8.19 18.55
C TYR A 180 19.36 -8.56 18.98
N VAL A 181 20.22 -7.56 19.22
CA VAL A 181 21.55 -7.80 19.75
C VAL A 181 21.47 -8.47 21.11
N LEU A 182 20.57 -8.04 21.99
CA LEU A 182 20.35 -8.67 23.30
C LEU A 182 19.97 -10.15 23.18
N VAL A 183 19.02 -10.49 22.29
CA VAL A 183 18.60 -11.89 22.07
C VAL A 183 19.73 -12.71 21.45
N LEU A 184 20.44 -12.18 20.46
CA LEU A 184 21.58 -12.85 19.83
C LEU A 184 22.69 -13.12 20.85
N VAL A 185 23.02 -12.14 21.69
CA VAL A 185 23.99 -12.33 22.79
C VAL A 185 23.52 -13.43 23.73
N GLY A 186 22.24 -13.46 24.11
CA GLY A 186 21.67 -14.54 24.93
C GLY A 186 21.83 -15.92 24.30
N VAL A 187 21.52 -16.05 23.00
CA VAL A 187 21.67 -17.31 22.26
C VAL A 187 23.14 -17.72 22.13
N PHE A 188 24.05 -16.80 21.80
CA PHE A 188 25.49 -17.10 21.71
C PHE A 188 26.09 -17.50 23.05
N MET A 189 25.66 -16.90 24.16
CA MET A 189 26.11 -17.30 25.50
C MET A 189 25.60 -18.69 25.88
N GLN A 190 24.38 -19.06 25.45
CA GLN A 190 23.86 -20.41 25.62
C GLN A 190 24.64 -21.45 24.80
N ILE A 191 25.00 -21.12 23.54
CA ILE A 191 25.82 -21.99 22.68
C ILE A 191 27.20 -22.22 23.29
N ASN A 192 27.84 -21.16 23.79
CA ASN A 192 29.18 -21.22 24.38
C ASN A 192 29.21 -21.83 25.80
N ARG A 193 28.07 -22.33 26.32
CA ARG A 193 27.94 -22.91 27.67
C ARG A 193 28.57 -22.02 28.75
N TYR A 194 28.18 -20.74 28.77
CA TYR A 194 28.75 -19.78 29.70
C TYR A 194 28.43 -20.13 31.17
N ASP A 195 29.45 -20.23 32.02
CA ASP A 195 29.33 -20.74 33.40
C ASP A 195 28.66 -19.76 34.38
N ASN A 196 28.72 -18.44 34.16
CA ASN A 196 28.14 -17.47 35.10
C ASN A 196 26.61 -17.35 34.92
N MET A 197 25.88 -18.18 35.66
CA MET A 197 24.41 -18.24 35.67
C MET A 197 23.76 -16.90 36.06
N ALA A 198 24.40 -16.08 36.89
CA ALA A 198 23.87 -14.77 37.30
C ALA A 198 23.78 -13.78 36.13
N THR A 199 24.84 -13.70 35.30
CA THR A 199 24.85 -12.85 34.11
C THR A 199 23.88 -13.34 33.05
N LEU A 200 23.81 -14.66 32.87
CA LEU A 200 22.90 -15.30 31.92
C LEU A 200 21.43 -15.04 32.28
N ASN A 201 21.06 -15.24 33.55
CA ASN A 201 19.72 -14.95 34.04
C ASN A 201 19.40 -13.46 33.93
N GLY A 202 20.36 -12.56 34.19
CA GLY A 202 20.18 -11.12 34.03
C GLY A 202 19.85 -10.71 32.58
N ILE A 203 20.49 -11.32 31.59
CA ILE A 203 20.21 -11.09 30.17
C ILE A 203 18.81 -11.60 29.80
N PHE A 204 18.44 -12.81 30.22
CA PHE A 204 17.10 -13.35 29.95
C PHE A 204 15.98 -12.56 30.64
N ILE A 205 16.19 -12.06 31.86
CA ILE A 205 15.25 -11.15 32.52
C ILE A 205 15.10 -9.85 31.73
N SER A 206 16.20 -9.32 31.19
CA SER A 206 16.18 -8.13 30.33
C SER A 206 15.43 -8.37 29.02
N ILE A 207 15.60 -9.55 28.41
CA ILE A 207 14.85 -9.97 27.21
C ILE A 207 13.35 -10.01 27.53
N ILE A 208 12.96 -10.66 28.64
CA ILE A 208 11.55 -10.73 29.05
C ILE A 208 10.97 -9.33 29.27
N ALA A 209 11.68 -8.44 29.95
CA ALA A 209 11.21 -7.08 30.22
C ALA A 209 10.97 -6.29 28.92
N MET A 210 11.95 -6.28 28.00
CA MET A 210 11.83 -5.59 26.72
C MET A 210 10.75 -6.23 25.83
N SER A 211 10.71 -7.56 25.76
CA SER A 211 9.73 -8.30 24.96
C SER A 211 8.30 -8.06 25.45
N THR A 212 8.09 -7.96 26.76
CA THR A 212 6.77 -7.62 27.33
C THR A 212 6.30 -6.26 26.85
N ILE A 213 7.19 -5.26 26.78
CA ILE A 213 6.85 -3.93 26.27
C ILE A 213 6.47 -4.00 24.78
N PHE A 214 7.21 -4.74 23.96
CA PHE A 214 6.90 -4.86 22.54
C PHE A 214 5.60 -5.65 22.29
N VAL A 215 5.40 -6.78 22.97
CA VAL A 215 4.14 -7.54 22.90
C VAL A 215 2.96 -6.69 23.34
N TRP A 216 3.13 -5.88 24.39
CA TRP A 216 2.11 -4.92 24.80
C TRP A 216 1.79 -3.94 23.65
N LEU A 217 2.79 -3.34 23.01
CA LEU A 217 2.57 -2.45 21.87
C LEU A 217 1.83 -3.13 20.70
N GLU A 218 2.13 -4.40 20.42
CA GLU A 218 1.46 -5.19 19.37
C GLU A 218 0.01 -5.55 19.74
N ILE A 219 -0.26 -5.87 21.02
CA ILE A 219 -1.63 -6.13 21.50
C ILE A 219 -2.52 -4.90 21.32
N PHE A 220 -1.98 -3.68 21.53
CA PHE A 220 -2.74 -2.45 21.27
C PHE A 220 -3.10 -2.32 19.79
N GLN A 221 -2.15 -2.57 18.90
CA GLN A 221 -2.41 -2.55 17.46
C GLN A 221 -3.45 -3.61 17.05
N LEU A 222 -3.42 -4.79 17.68
CA LEU A 222 -4.43 -5.83 17.48
C LEU A 222 -5.84 -5.40 17.92
N ILE A 223 -5.95 -4.63 19.01
CA ILE A 223 -7.24 -4.13 19.52
C ILE A 223 -7.83 -3.06 18.58
N GLU A 224 -6.98 -2.21 18.00
CA GLU A 224 -7.38 -1.16 17.05
C GLU A 224 -7.81 -1.75 15.70
N GLU A 225 -7.05 -2.71 15.13
CA GLU A 225 -7.30 -3.28 13.80
C GLU A 225 -7.84 -4.73 13.83
N LYS A 226 -8.83 -5.05 14.69
CA LYS A 226 -9.26 -6.44 15.00
C LYS A 226 -9.39 -7.41 13.82
N LYS A 227 -10.02 -7.00 12.71
CA LYS A 227 -10.24 -7.87 11.52
C LYS A 227 -9.13 -7.78 10.47
N GLY A 228 -8.43 -6.66 10.39
CA GLY A 228 -7.34 -6.43 9.45
C GLY A 228 -6.02 -7.06 9.91
N TYR A 229 -5.82 -7.15 11.23
CA TYR A 229 -4.58 -7.59 11.84
C TYR A 229 -4.20 -9.02 11.45
N PHE A 230 -5.13 -9.98 11.60
CA PHE A 230 -4.87 -11.39 11.28
C PHE A 230 -4.72 -11.68 9.79
N ARG A 231 -5.12 -10.76 8.92
CA ARG A 231 -4.95 -10.91 7.46
C ARG A 231 -3.57 -10.45 7.00
N SER A 232 -2.85 -9.68 7.82
CA SER A 232 -1.52 -9.17 7.49
C SER A 232 -0.44 -10.15 7.93
N ILE A 233 0.32 -10.69 6.97
CA ILE A 233 1.45 -11.59 7.23
C ILE A 233 2.51 -10.89 8.11
N TYR A 234 2.63 -9.58 7.97
CA TYR A 234 3.62 -8.78 8.68
C TYR A 234 3.36 -8.78 10.19
N ASN A 235 2.14 -8.47 10.60
CA ASN A 235 1.76 -8.41 12.01
C ASN A 235 1.93 -9.78 12.70
N LEU A 236 1.72 -10.87 11.96
CA LEU A 236 1.98 -12.22 12.48
C LEU A 236 3.47 -12.43 12.77
N VAL A 237 4.36 -12.02 11.85
CA VAL A 237 5.81 -12.14 12.05
C VAL A 237 6.28 -11.23 13.19
N ASP A 238 5.73 -10.03 13.30
CA ASP A 238 5.98 -9.10 14.41
C ASP A 238 5.63 -9.73 15.76
N LEU A 239 4.46 -10.36 15.87
CA LEU A 239 4.07 -11.08 17.08
C LEU A 239 5.02 -12.25 17.39
N LEU A 240 5.33 -13.08 16.39
CA LEU A 240 6.19 -14.26 16.59
C LEU A 240 7.61 -13.88 16.99
N ALA A 241 8.15 -12.80 16.43
CA ALA A 241 9.50 -12.31 16.72
C ALA A 241 9.69 -11.84 18.17
N PHE A 242 8.61 -11.47 18.88
CA PHE A 242 8.66 -11.13 20.30
C PHE A 242 8.21 -12.28 21.22
N VAL A 243 7.19 -13.05 20.81
CA VAL A 243 6.65 -14.13 21.65
C VAL A 243 7.62 -15.29 21.79
N PHE A 244 8.31 -15.70 20.72
CA PHE A 244 9.26 -16.83 20.76
C PHE A 244 10.46 -16.58 21.70
N PRO A 245 11.20 -15.46 21.58
CA PRO A 245 12.29 -15.16 22.51
C PRO A 245 11.80 -14.96 23.96
N MET A 246 10.60 -14.41 24.17
CA MET A 246 9.99 -14.31 25.49
C MET A 246 9.72 -15.70 26.09
N ALA A 247 9.05 -16.59 25.35
CA ALA A 247 8.77 -17.94 25.78
C ALA A 247 10.05 -18.73 26.05
N GLY A 248 11.03 -18.67 25.15
CA GLY A 248 12.34 -19.31 25.34
C GLY A 248 13.06 -18.83 26.59
N SER A 249 13.01 -17.53 26.88
CA SER A 249 13.62 -16.94 28.08
C SER A 249 12.90 -17.38 29.37
N ILE A 250 11.57 -17.49 29.35
CA ILE A 250 10.80 -18.00 30.50
C ILE A 250 11.13 -19.47 30.76
N LEU A 251 11.15 -20.31 29.72
CA LEU A 251 11.48 -21.73 29.87
C LEU A 251 12.90 -21.95 30.41
N GLN A 252 13.85 -21.10 30.00
CA GLN A 252 15.22 -21.14 30.52
C GLN A 252 15.29 -20.77 32.00
N LEU A 253 14.52 -19.78 32.46
CA LEU A 253 14.46 -19.42 33.88
C LEU A 253 13.76 -20.46 34.74
N VAL A 254 12.76 -21.17 34.18
CA VAL A 254 12.03 -22.26 34.84
C VAL A 254 12.79 -23.58 34.80
N GLN A 255 13.93 -23.65 34.08
CA GLN A 255 14.73 -24.87 33.90
C GLN A 255 13.90 -26.04 33.32
N SER A 256 13.09 -25.74 32.29
CA SER A 256 12.29 -26.74 31.57
C SER A 256 13.13 -27.57 30.59
N ASP A 257 12.48 -28.47 29.84
CA ASP A 257 13.15 -29.39 28.91
C ASP A 257 14.14 -28.69 27.96
N PRO A 258 15.42 -29.12 27.92
CA PRO A 258 16.46 -28.45 27.14
C PRO A 258 16.20 -28.54 25.62
N ASN A 259 15.53 -29.60 25.16
CA ASN A 259 15.20 -29.77 23.75
C ASN A 259 14.15 -28.76 23.28
N ALA A 260 13.11 -28.53 24.07
CA ALA A 260 12.06 -27.57 23.76
C ALA A 260 12.63 -26.15 23.74
N GLN A 261 13.49 -25.83 24.70
CA GLN A 261 14.17 -24.55 24.76
C GLN A 261 15.08 -24.30 23.54
N ASN A 262 15.93 -25.25 23.19
CA ASN A 262 16.85 -25.10 22.06
C ASN A 262 16.09 -24.90 20.74
N SER A 263 14.97 -25.61 20.57
CA SER A 263 14.08 -25.44 19.42
C SER A 263 13.48 -24.03 19.37
N LEU A 264 12.92 -23.54 20.48
CA LEU A 264 12.31 -22.20 20.56
C LEU A 264 13.31 -21.09 20.26
N PHE A 265 14.53 -21.15 20.79
CA PHE A 265 15.55 -20.14 20.48
C PHE A 265 16.02 -20.22 19.03
N SER A 266 16.09 -21.41 18.44
CA SER A 266 16.46 -21.57 17.02
C SER A 266 15.42 -20.91 16.11
N PHE A 267 14.13 -21.15 16.36
CA PHE A 267 13.05 -20.48 15.63
C PHE A 267 12.98 -18.98 15.93
N SER A 268 13.24 -18.57 17.18
CA SER A 268 13.30 -17.16 17.58
C SER A 268 14.31 -16.38 16.73
N VAL A 269 15.54 -16.91 16.56
CA VAL A 269 16.56 -16.26 15.73
C VAL A 269 16.10 -16.10 14.29
N LEU A 270 15.47 -17.14 13.71
CA LEU A 270 14.90 -17.07 12.36
C LEU A 270 13.84 -15.95 12.24
N PHE A 271 12.89 -15.89 13.18
CA PHE A 271 11.84 -14.87 13.16
C PHE A 271 12.39 -13.46 13.39
N ILE A 272 13.42 -13.29 14.22
CA ILE A 272 14.11 -12.00 14.40
C ILE A 272 14.72 -11.52 13.08
N PHE A 273 15.43 -12.39 12.34
CA PHE A 273 15.99 -12.01 11.04
C PHE A 273 14.90 -11.73 9.99
N LEU A 274 13.82 -12.51 9.98
CA LEU A 274 12.69 -12.27 9.10
C LEU A 274 12.01 -10.92 9.40
N HIS A 275 11.79 -10.63 10.67
CA HIS A 275 11.25 -9.37 11.14
C HIS A 275 12.15 -8.19 10.78
N PHE A 276 13.47 -8.33 10.95
CA PHE A 276 14.44 -7.32 10.53
C PHE A 276 14.30 -6.99 9.03
N LEU A 277 14.14 -8.01 8.17
CA LEU A 277 13.91 -7.78 6.73
C LEU A 277 12.58 -7.07 6.46
N PHE A 278 11.52 -7.39 7.20
CA PHE A 278 10.22 -6.74 7.04
C PHE A 278 10.20 -5.29 7.51
N GLU A 279 10.93 -4.93 8.56
CA GLU A 279 11.07 -3.52 8.98
C GLU A 279 11.82 -2.68 7.93
N LEU A 280 12.71 -3.31 7.14
CA LEU A 280 13.41 -2.64 6.04
C LEU A 280 12.53 -2.35 4.81
N ARG A 281 11.28 -2.87 4.75
CA ARG A 281 10.32 -2.61 3.65
C ARG A 281 10.02 -1.12 3.44
N VAL A 282 10.33 -0.28 4.43
CA VAL A 282 10.17 1.17 4.28
C VAL A 282 11.10 1.77 3.22
N THR A 283 12.19 1.06 2.92
CA THR A 283 13.14 1.38 1.85
C THR A 283 12.59 0.87 0.51
N ARG A 284 12.59 1.74 -0.50
CA ARG A 284 12.00 1.45 -1.83
C ARG A 284 12.53 0.14 -2.44
N SER A 285 13.85 -0.07 -2.38
CA SER A 285 14.48 -1.28 -2.93
C SER A 285 14.01 -2.56 -2.24
N VAL A 286 13.92 -2.56 -0.91
CA VAL A 286 13.53 -3.76 -0.15
C VAL A 286 12.02 -4.01 -0.30
N CYS A 287 11.21 -2.95 -0.29
CA CYS A 287 9.77 -3.06 -0.51
C CYS A 287 9.44 -3.77 -1.82
N LYS A 288 10.13 -3.38 -2.91
CA LYS A 288 9.95 -4.02 -4.21
C LYS A 288 10.13 -5.54 -4.13
N PHE A 289 11.25 -6.00 -3.56
CA PHE A 289 11.51 -7.43 -3.43
C PHE A 289 10.51 -8.15 -2.52
N VAL A 290 10.20 -7.58 -1.35
CA VAL A 290 9.29 -8.19 -0.37
C VAL A 290 7.85 -8.28 -0.91
N SER A 291 7.35 -7.21 -1.53
CA SER A 291 6.01 -7.21 -2.17
C SER A 291 5.92 -8.24 -3.28
N ILE A 292 6.94 -8.32 -4.16
CA ILE A 292 6.97 -9.34 -5.23
C ILE A 292 6.93 -10.75 -4.65
N ILE A 293 7.72 -11.03 -3.61
CA ILE A 293 7.74 -12.36 -2.96
C ILE A 293 6.38 -12.70 -2.35
N ILE A 294 5.75 -11.76 -1.64
CA ILE A 294 4.45 -11.99 -1.00
C ILE A 294 3.36 -12.20 -2.05
N HIS A 295 3.37 -11.40 -3.11
CA HIS A 295 2.45 -11.56 -4.23
C HIS A 295 2.64 -12.92 -4.92
N ALA A 296 3.89 -13.33 -5.16
CA ALA A 296 4.22 -14.63 -5.73
C ALA A 296 3.69 -15.78 -4.86
N ILE A 297 3.94 -15.75 -3.54
CA ILE A 297 3.45 -16.76 -2.60
C ILE A 297 1.91 -16.80 -2.57
N ALA A 298 1.26 -15.64 -2.57
CA ALA A 298 -0.21 -15.56 -2.56
C ALA A 298 -0.83 -16.14 -3.85
N SER A 299 -0.21 -15.89 -5.00
CA SER A 299 -0.65 -16.41 -6.30
C SER A 299 -0.56 -17.94 -6.37
N ILE A 300 0.53 -18.53 -5.84
CA ILE A 300 0.77 -19.98 -5.91
C ILE A 300 0.15 -20.79 -4.75
N ARG A 301 -0.75 -20.20 -3.95
CA ARG A 301 -1.36 -20.88 -2.78
C ARG A 301 -2.10 -22.18 -3.14
N VAL A 302 -2.79 -22.20 -4.28
CA VAL A 302 -3.54 -23.37 -4.74
C VAL A 302 -2.57 -24.47 -5.18
N PHE A 303 -1.49 -24.09 -5.85
CA PHE A 303 -0.42 -25.01 -6.22
C PHE A 303 0.18 -25.70 -4.99
N PHE A 304 0.50 -24.96 -3.92
CA PHE A 304 1.01 -25.55 -2.69
C PHE A 304 0.05 -26.57 -2.05
N PHE A 305 -1.26 -26.33 -2.11
CA PHE A 305 -2.24 -27.27 -1.60
C PHE A 305 -2.25 -28.58 -2.41
N VAL A 306 -2.27 -28.48 -3.74
CA VAL A 306 -2.18 -29.65 -4.64
C VAL A 306 -0.87 -30.39 -4.44
N PHE A 307 0.23 -29.65 -4.31
CA PHE A 307 1.57 -30.17 -4.11
C PHE A 307 1.70 -30.91 -2.76
N ALA A 308 1.20 -30.33 -1.67
CA ALA A 308 1.19 -30.98 -0.35
C ALA A 308 0.33 -32.26 -0.36
N GLY A 309 -0.83 -32.22 -1.03
CA GLY A 309 -1.67 -33.40 -1.25
C GLY A 309 -0.94 -34.49 -2.04
N GLY A 310 -0.18 -34.10 -3.07
CA GLY A 310 0.69 -34.99 -3.85
C GLY A 310 1.76 -35.66 -2.99
N ILE A 311 2.53 -34.88 -2.21
CA ILE A 311 3.55 -35.42 -1.29
C ILE A 311 2.92 -36.41 -0.30
N LEU A 312 1.76 -36.09 0.26
CA LEU A 312 1.07 -36.97 1.20
C LEU A 312 0.62 -38.26 0.51
N ALA A 313 0.00 -38.17 -0.66
CA ALA A 313 -0.48 -39.33 -1.42
C ALA A 313 0.67 -40.27 -1.79
N PHE A 314 1.76 -39.74 -2.36
CA PHE A 314 2.94 -40.54 -2.70
C PHE A 314 3.64 -41.08 -1.45
N GLY A 315 3.73 -40.31 -0.37
CA GLY A 315 4.34 -40.76 0.88
C GLY A 315 3.59 -41.94 1.49
N VAL A 316 2.26 -41.89 1.53
CA VAL A 316 1.43 -43.01 2.00
C VAL A 316 1.50 -44.21 1.06
N ALA A 317 1.47 -43.99 -0.26
CA ALA A 317 1.53 -45.07 -1.23
C ALA A 317 2.88 -45.80 -1.20
N ILE A 318 3.99 -45.07 -1.09
CA ILE A 318 5.35 -45.62 -0.93
C ILE A 318 5.45 -46.34 0.41
N MET A 319 4.99 -45.74 1.51
CA MET A 319 4.96 -46.41 2.82
C MET A 319 4.22 -47.76 2.73
N HIS A 320 3.04 -47.77 2.13
CA HIS A 320 2.25 -48.98 1.95
C HIS A 320 3.02 -50.01 1.13
N LEU A 321 3.55 -49.62 -0.04
CA LEU A 321 4.33 -50.51 -0.91
C LEU A 321 5.57 -51.10 -0.20
N LEU A 322 6.23 -50.33 0.67
CA LEU A 322 7.42 -50.74 1.39
C LEU A 322 7.13 -51.66 2.59
N HIS A 323 5.99 -51.49 3.25
CA HIS A 323 5.71 -52.11 4.56
C HIS A 323 4.64 -53.19 4.53
N THR A 324 3.83 -53.30 3.47
CA THR A 324 2.81 -54.35 3.40
C THR A 324 3.44 -55.68 2.96
N CYS A 325 3.70 -56.56 3.93
CA CYS A 325 4.00 -57.97 3.70
C CYS A 325 2.88 -58.85 4.25
N THR A 326 2.59 -59.96 3.57
CA THR A 326 1.58 -60.94 4.01
C THR A 326 2.15 -62.03 4.93
N ASN A 327 3.45 -62.35 4.83
CA ASN A 327 4.13 -63.35 5.66
C ASN A 327 5.39 -62.73 6.30
N SER A 328 5.60 -62.97 7.59
CA SER A 328 6.71 -62.40 8.39
C SER A 328 8.11 -62.82 7.91
N ASP A 329 8.19 -63.94 7.21
CA ASP A 329 9.46 -64.58 6.86
C ASP A 329 9.97 -64.17 5.46
N ASP A 330 9.11 -63.56 4.63
CA ASP A 330 9.38 -63.11 3.25
C ASP A 330 9.43 -61.58 3.11
N CYS A 331 9.40 -60.82 4.22
CA CYS A 331 9.56 -59.36 4.10
C CYS A 331 10.95 -59.04 3.52
N PRO A 332 11.03 -58.38 2.35
CA PRO A 332 12.30 -57.89 1.87
C PRO A 332 12.86 -56.90 2.90
N SER A 333 14.19 -56.89 3.13
CA SER A 333 14.88 -55.92 4.01
C SER A 333 14.86 -54.47 3.48
N PHE A 334 13.86 -54.16 2.66
CA PHE A 334 13.65 -52.86 2.05
C PHE A 334 13.12 -51.84 3.06
N THR A 335 12.60 -52.30 4.20
CA THR A 335 11.98 -51.48 5.26
C THR A 335 12.95 -50.66 6.08
N ASP A 336 14.26 -50.93 6.04
CA ASP A 336 15.21 -50.38 7.01
C ASP A 336 15.48 -48.86 6.84
N GLY A 337 15.07 -48.29 5.70
CA GLY A 337 15.30 -46.86 5.38
C GLY A 337 14.09 -45.95 5.55
N PHE A 338 12.86 -46.47 5.40
CA PHE A 338 11.65 -45.64 5.32
C PHE A 338 10.83 -45.75 6.60
N SER A 339 10.71 -44.65 7.34
CA SER A 339 10.07 -44.65 8.66
C SER A 339 8.54 -44.78 8.58
N LEU A 340 7.92 -45.45 9.57
CA LEU A 340 6.45 -45.51 9.77
C LEU A 340 5.84 -44.23 10.39
N GLY A 341 6.65 -43.36 10.99
CA GLY A 341 6.16 -42.14 11.63
C GLY A 341 5.67 -41.08 10.63
N PHE A 342 4.43 -40.61 10.77
CA PHE A 342 3.74 -39.67 9.86
C PHE A 342 4.61 -38.50 9.36
N PHE A 343 5.19 -37.72 10.27
CA PHE A 343 6.03 -36.56 9.90
C PHE A 343 7.31 -36.94 9.18
N ARG A 344 7.87 -38.12 9.50
CA ARG A 344 9.08 -38.62 8.84
C ARG A 344 8.78 -39.01 7.39
N ILE A 345 7.65 -39.65 7.11
CA ILE A 345 7.22 -39.99 5.74
C ILE A 345 7.11 -38.75 4.87
N ILE A 346 6.44 -37.71 5.39
CA ILE A 346 6.28 -36.45 4.67
C ILE A 346 7.64 -35.81 4.41
N SER A 347 8.51 -35.75 5.42
CA SER A 347 9.86 -35.19 5.25
C SER A 347 10.73 -35.97 4.26
N MET A 348 10.72 -37.31 4.34
CA MET A 348 11.47 -38.19 3.44
C MET A 348 10.98 -38.05 2.00
N THR A 349 9.65 -38.04 1.80
CA THR A 349 9.05 -37.86 0.46
C THR A 349 9.35 -36.46 -0.11
N TYR A 350 9.37 -35.43 0.73
CA TYR A 350 9.80 -34.09 0.33
C TYR A 350 11.28 -34.04 -0.08
N PHE A 351 12.18 -34.62 0.70
CA PHE A 351 13.61 -34.68 0.33
C PHE A 351 13.87 -35.54 -0.91
N MET A 352 13.05 -36.57 -1.12
CA MET A 352 13.08 -37.40 -2.32
C MET A 352 12.72 -36.62 -3.59
N MET A 353 11.85 -35.62 -3.52
CA MET A 353 11.65 -34.67 -4.63
C MET A 353 12.95 -33.91 -4.96
N GLY A 354 13.72 -33.54 -3.94
CA GLY A 354 15.01 -32.87 -4.09
C GLY A 354 16.14 -33.77 -4.60
N GLY A 355 15.86 -35.05 -4.88
CA GLY A 355 16.83 -36.02 -5.38
C GLY A 355 17.55 -36.84 -4.31
N LEU A 356 17.15 -36.73 -3.03
CA LEU A 356 17.70 -37.55 -1.95
C LEU A 356 16.90 -38.85 -1.82
N TYR A 357 17.41 -39.93 -2.41
CA TYR A 357 16.75 -41.24 -2.46
C TYR A 357 17.25 -42.25 -1.41
N ASP A 358 18.10 -41.84 -0.47
CA ASP A 358 18.65 -42.71 0.58
C ASP A 358 17.60 -43.56 1.31
N PRO A 359 16.40 -43.04 1.66
CA PRO A 359 15.37 -43.82 2.35
C PRO A 359 14.80 -44.99 1.53
N VAL A 360 14.93 -44.93 0.20
CA VAL A 360 14.34 -45.90 -0.75
C VAL A 360 15.40 -46.63 -1.59
N ILE A 361 16.69 -46.45 -1.27
CA ILE A 361 17.79 -46.94 -2.11
C ILE A 361 17.81 -48.47 -2.25
N ASN A 362 17.48 -49.18 -1.17
CA ASN A 362 17.39 -50.64 -1.12
C ASN A 362 16.27 -51.20 -2.02
N GLY A 363 15.34 -50.35 -2.46
CA GLY A 363 14.24 -50.73 -3.36
C GLY A 363 14.70 -50.82 -4.79
N PHE A 364 15.66 -49.97 -5.18
CA PHE A 364 16.20 -49.96 -6.53
C PHE A 364 17.06 -51.18 -6.85
N SER A 365 17.70 -51.78 -5.84
CA SER A 365 18.45 -53.03 -6.02
C SER A 365 17.55 -54.24 -6.27
N ASN A 366 16.26 -54.14 -5.93
CA ASN A 366 15.29 -55.20 -6.13
C ASN A 366 14.60 -55.05 -7.49
N ASN A 367 14.26 -56.16 -8.12
CA ASN A 367 13.57 -56.17 -9.42
C ASN A 367 12.04 -56.08 -9.27
N ASP A 368 11.56 -55.36 -8.24
CA ASP A 368 10.12 -55.16 -8.04
C ASP A 368 9.58 -54.12 -9.02
N VAL A 369 8.82 -54.60 -9.99
CA VAL A 369 8.19 -53.79 -11.04
C VAL A 369 7.28 -52.72 -10.43
N GLY A 370 6.58 -53.03 -9.34
CA GLY A 370 5.67 -52.09 -8.67
C GLY A 370 6.42 -50.88 -8.12
N PHE A 371 7.53 -51.12 -7.43
CA PHE A 371 8.42 -50.07 -6.94
C PHE A 371 8.99 -49.20 -8.05
N HIS A 372 9.55 -49.80 -9.11
CA HIS A 372 10.14 -49.03 -10.22
C HIS A 372 9.10 -48.16 -10.93
N ILE A 373 7.88 -48.67 -11.16
CA ILE A 373 6.79 -47.88 -11.75
C ILE A 373 6.39 -46.73 -10.82
N MET A 374 6.21 -46.99 -9.52
CA MET A 374 5.87 -45.94 -8.55
C MET A 374 6.92 -44.82 -8.54
N MET A 375 8.21 -45.17 -8.58
CA MET A 375 9.30 -44.20 -8.61
C MET A 375 9.34 -43.40 -9.92
N MET A 376 9.10 -44.03 -11.07
CA MET A 376 9.01 -43.31 -12.35
C MET A 376 7.85 -42.30 -12.36
N VAL A 377 6.68 -42.71 -11.87
CA VAL A 377 5.50 -41.83 -11.76
C VAL A 377 5.75 -40.69 -10.79
N PHE A 378 6.37 -40.96 -9.63
CA PHE A 378 6.74 -39.95 -8.66
C PHE A 378 7.71 -38.91 -9.26
N PHE A 379 8.76 -39.36 -9.94
CA PHE A 379 9.74 -38.47 -10.58
C PHE A 379 9.10 -37.61 -11.66
N PHE A 380 8.28 -38.21 -12.52
CA PHE A 380 7.55 -37.49 -13.57
C PHE A 380 6.60 -36.44 -12.97
N PHE A 381 5.81 -36.81 -11.96
CA PHE A 381 4.87 -35.90 -11.33
C PHE A 381 5.58 -34.75 -10.60
N THR A 382 6.60 -35.03 -9.79
CA THR A 382 7.22 -34.01 -8.95
C THR A 382 8.22 -33.13 -9.71
N VAL A 383 9.21 -33.74 -10.36
CA VAL A 383 10.32 -33.02 -10.99
C VAL A 383 9.90 -32.45 -12.35
N ILE A 384 9.20 -33.24 -13.18
CA ILE A 384 8.87 -32.81 -14.54
C ILE A 384 7.60 -31.96 -14.57
N LEU A 385 6.55 -32.35 -13.85
CA LEU A 385 5.29 -31.61 -13.87
C LEU A 385 5.28 -30.49 -12.82
N MET A 386 5.34 -30.82 -11.53
CA MET A 386 5.10 -29.84 -10.46
C MET A 386 6.15 -28.73 -10.42
N LEU A 387 7.44 -29.06 -10.53
CA LEU A 387 8.49 -28.03 -10.49
C LEU A 387 8.44 -27.08 -11.69
N ASN A 388 8.15 -27.58 -12.90
CA ASN A 388 8.03 -26.74 -14.10
C ASN A 388 6.78 -25.84 -14.04
N VAL A 389 5.65 -26.36 -13.53
CA VAL A 389 4.45 -25.55 -13.28
C VAL A 389 4.73 -24.48 -12.22
N LEU A 390 5.46 -24.81 -11.15
CA LEU A 390 5.85 -23.85 -10.12
C LEU A 390 6.67 -22.70 -10.71
N ILE A 391 7.67 -23.00 -11.54
CA ILE A 391 8.50 -21.97 -12.20
C ILE A 391 7.64 -21.08 -13.09
N ALA A 392 6.73 -21.66 -13.88
CA ALA A 392 5.84 -20.89 -14.75
C ALA A 392 4.92 -19.94 -13.96
N LEU A 393 4.34 -20.42 -12.85
CA LEU A 393 3.48 -19.61 -11.99
C LEU A 393 4.25 -18.50 -11.26
N ILE A 394 5.47 -18.78 -10.78
CA ILE A 394 6.32 -17.77 -10.15
C ILE A 394 6.67 -16.67 -11.15
N ASN A 395 7.09 -17.01 -12.37
CA ASN A 395 7.41 -16.02 -13.39
C ASN A 395 6.21 -15.11 -13.70
N HIS A 396 5.04 -15.70 -13.87
CA HIS A 396 3.81 -14.94 -14.10
C HIS A 396 3.45 -14.01 -12.92
N ALA A 397 3.61 -14.50 -11.68
CA ALA A 397 3.29 -13.72 -10.49
C ALA A 397 4.29 -12.59 -10.21
N ILE A 398 5.56 -12.74 -10.62
CA ILE A 398 6.58 -11.69 -10.54
C ILE A 398 6.23 -10.55 -11.51
N ASP A 399 5.86 -10.88 -12.75
CA ASP A 399 5.49 -9.88 -13.77
C ASP A 399 4.29 -9.03 -13.34
N ASP A 400 3.32 -9.65 -12.66
CA ASP A 400 2.14 -8.95 -12.14
C ASP A 400 2.47 -8.12 -10.89
N GLY A 401 3.30 -8.66 -9.97
CA GLY A 401 3.73 -7.97 -8.75
C GLY A 401 4.59 -6.72 -9.00
N ASP A 402 5.30 -6.63 -10.13
CA ASP A 402 6.12 -5.45 -10.47
C ASP A 402 5.28 -4.19 -10.73
N ARG A 403 3.95 -4.31 -10.90
CA ARG A 403 3.05 -3.17 -11.14
C ARG A 403 2.45 -2.55 -9.88
N THR A 404 2.36 -3.30 -8.78
CA THR A 404 1.60 -2.91 -7.58
C THR A 404 2.47 -2.51 -6.38
N TRP A 405 3.76 -2.85 -6.39
CA TRP A 405 4.64 -2.64 -5.24
C TRP A 405 4.85 -1.16 -4.84
N GLU A 406 4.73 -0.21 -5.78
CA GLU A 406 4.86 1.22 -5.45
C GLU A 406 3.72 1.70 -4.55
N LEU A 407 2.51 1.17 -4.77
CA LEU A 407 1.33 1.47 -3.98
C LEU A 407 1.45 0.85 -2.59
N ASP A 408 1.92 -0.40 -2.51
CA ASP A 408 2.23 -1.07 -1.23
C ASP A 408 3.28 -0.30 -0.43
N TRP A 409 4.31 0.20 -1.10
CA TRP A 409 5.36 1.00 -0.48
C TRP A 409 4.82 2.30 0.11
N LEU A 410 3.99 3.00 -0.66
CA LEU A 410 3.36 4.25 -0.20
C LEU A 410 2.42 4.00 0.97
N HIS A 411 1.62 2.94 0.91
CA HIS A 411 0.73 2.50 1.97
C HIS A 411 1.49 2.15 3.26
N ASN A 412 2.59 1.41 3.15
CA ASN A 412 3.43 1.07 4.29
C ASN A 412 3.98 2.34 4.97
N ARG A 413 4.46 3.32 4.21
CA ARG A 413 4.93 4.60 4.75
C ARG A 413 3.81 5.40 5.41
N MET A 414 2.64 5.43 4.78
CA MET A 414 1.46 6.12 5.30
C MET A 414 1.08 5.60 6.68
N ARG A 415 1.08 4.28 6.90
CA ARG A 415 0.81 3.68 8.22
C ARG A 415 1.80 4.11 9.31
N TYR A 416 3.10 4.20 8.97
CA TYR A 416 4.10 4.70 9.93
C TYR A 416 3.89 6.19 10.23
N ILE A 417 3.51 6.99 9.23
CA ILE A 417 3.21 8.41 9.40
C ILE A 417 1.96 8.58 10.27
N GLU A 418 0.89 7.84 10.00
CA GLU A 418 -0.35 7.85 10.79
C GLU A 418 -0.06 7.51 12.27
N SER A 419 0.72 6.46 12.50
CA SER A 419 1.16 6.08 13.85
C SER A 419 1.96 7.20 14.53
N ALA A 420 2.87 7.84 13.78
CA ALA A 420 3.68 8.95 14.29
C ALA A 420 2.84 10.21 14.58
N GLU A 421 1.86 10.53 13.73
CA GLU A 421 0.95 11.66 13.93
C GLU A 421 0.04 11.44 15.14
N ASN A 422 -0.56 10.26 15.26
CA ASN A 422 -1.40 9.94 16.42
C ASN A 422 -0.60 9.96 17.73
N LEU A 423 0.67 9.57 17.70
CA LEU A 423 1.54 9.65 18.87
C LEU A 423 1.91 11.10 19.23
N THR A 424 2.18 11.94 18.23
CA THR A 424 2.63 13.32 18.43
C THR A 424 1.51 14.33 18.61
N TYR A 425 0.25 13.93 18.41
CA TYR A 425 -0.92 14.81 18.42
C TYR A 425 -1.09 15.61 19.73
N ASP A 426 -0.88 15.00 20.89
CA ASP A 426 -1.09 15.64 22.20
C ASP A 426 0.11 16.44 22.71
N ILE A 427 1.21 16.51 21.95
CA ILE A 427 2.40 17.23 22.39
C ILE A 427 2.12 18.74 22.28
N PRO A 428 2.09 19.48 23.40
CA PRO A 428 1.75 20.90 23.38
C PRO A 428 2.78 21.68 22.57
N GLY A 429 2.30 22.52 21.65
CA GLY A 429 3.14 23.36 20.79
C GLY A 429 3.76 22.66 19.57
N PHE A 430 3.65 21.32 19.45
CA PHE A 430 4.21 20.59 18.31
C PHE A 430 3.48 20.90 17.00
N ARG A 431 2.14 21.04 17.05
CA ARG A 431 1.31 21.46 15.91
C ARG A 431 1.41 22.94 15.55
N ALA A 432 1.98 23.77 16.42
CA ALA A 432 2.14 25.20 16.13
C ALA A 432 3.34 25.46 15.18
N ALA A 433 4.19 24.46 14.95
CA ALA A 433 5.32 24.55 14.02
C ALA A 433 4.84 24.34 12.58
N HIS A 434 4.70 25.44 11.84
CA HIS A 434 4.29 25.43 10.43
C HIS A 434 5.29 24.70 9.51
N ASP A 435 6.56 24.62 9.91
CA ASP A 435 7.60 23.84 9.20
C ASP A 435 7.29 22.34 9.16
N ILE A 436 6.46 21.86 10.09
CA ILE A 436 6.12 20.44 10.26
C ILE A 436 4.69 20.16 9.79
N PHE A 437 3.78 21.12 9.99
CA PHE A 437 2.38 21.06 9.60
C PHE A 437 1.98 22.30 8.78
N PRO A 438 2.34 22.35 7.48
CA PRO A 438 1.79 23.35 6.58
C PRO A 438 0.29 23.08 6.32
N GLU A 439 -0.44 24.07 5.79
CA GLU A 439 -1.82 23.86 5.32
C GLU A 439 -1.83 23.27 3.88
N THR A 440 -0.86 23.67 3.06
CA THR A 440 -0.70 23.22 1.67
C THR A 440 0.77 22.99 1.32
N ILE A 441 1.01 22.08 0.37
CA ILE A 441 2.32 21.89 -0.26
C ILE A 441 2.24 22.14 -1.76
N TYR A 442 3.35 22.59 -2.33
CA TYR A 442 3.54 22.70 -3.77
C TYR A 442 4.45 21.58 -4.23
N TYR A 443 4.12 20.97 -5.36
CA TYR A 443 4.95 19.95 -5.98
C TYR A 443 5.01 20.14 -7.49
N THR A 444 6.09 19.67 -8.10
CA THR A 444 6.29 19.77 -9.54
C THR A 444 5.97 18.45 -10.23
N ALA A 445 5.39 18.54 -11.43
CA ALA A 445 5.22 17.37 -12.28
C ALA A 445 5.45 17.74 -13.74
N THR A 446 6.10 16.83 -14.48
CA THR A 446 6.37 17.03 -15.89
C THR A 446 5.08 16.93 -16.71
N PRO A 447 4.97 17.64 -17.85
CA PRO A 447 3.79 17.54 -18.71
C PRO A 447 3.57 16.13 -19.26
N LEU A 448 4.61 15.29 -19.31
CA LEU A 448 4.51 13.88 -19.67
C LEU A 448 3.79 13.07 -18.57
N GLN A 449 4.19 13.20 -17.31
CA GLN A 449 3.56 12.53 -16.17
C GLN A 449 2.08 12.90 -16.04
N VAL A 450 1.74 14.17 -16.26
CA VAL A 450 0.36 14.65 -16.22
C VAL A 450 -0.49 14.01 -17.33
N ARG A 451 0.07 13.91 -18.55
CA ARG A 451 -0.61 13.26 -19.68
C ARG A 451 -0.79 11.77 -19.46
N GLU A 452 0.23 11.09 -18.96
CA GLU A 452 0.19 9.65 -18.67
C GLU A 452 -0.85 9.34 -17.59
N TYR A 453 -0.86 10.10 -16.50
CA TYR A 453 -1.85 9.95 -15.44
C TYR A 453 -3.28 10.21 -15.95
N LYS A 454 -3.50 11.28 -16.72
CA LYS A 454 -4.82 11.55 -17.33
C LYS A 454 -5.27 10.41 -18.24
N LYS A 455 -4.37 9.87 -19.06
CA LYS A 455 -4.65 8.72 -19.93
C LYS A 455 -4.97 7.46 -19.13
N LYS A 456 -4.26 7.21 -18.03
CA LYS A 456 -4.52 6.09 -17.11
C LYS A 456 -5.89 6.23 -16.45
N THR A 457 -6.20 7.42 -15.92
CA THR A 457 -7.50 7.74 -15.32
C THR A 457 -8.64 7.52 -16.30
N GLN A 458 -8.50 8.00 -17.55
CA GLN A 458 -9.51 7.82 -18.59
C GLN A 458 -9.76 6.34 -18.91
N ARG A 459 -8.70 5.54 -19.07
CA ARG A 459 -8.83 4.09 -19.30
C ARG A 459 -9.59 3.39 -18.19
N ILE A 460 -9.31 3.73 -16.94
CA ILE A 460 -10.00 3.13 -15.78
C ILE A 460 -11.47 3.54 -15.76
N MET A 461 -11.79 4.77 -16.15
CA MET A 461 -13.19 5.21 -16.28
C MET A 461 -13.90 4.47 -17.42
N ASP A 462 -13.27 4.34 -18.58
CA ASP A 462 -13.84 3.61 -19.73
C ASP A 462 -14.11 2.12 -19.42
N GLU A 463 -13.19 1.47 -18.69
CA GLU A 463 -13.35 0.08 -18.25
C GLU A 463 -14.50 -0.09 -17.25
N LYS A 464 -14.64 0.84 -16.29
CA LYS A 464 -15.73 0.81 -15.31
C LYS A 464 -17.11 1.06 -15.94
N VAL A 465 -17.22 2.04 -16.84
CA VAL A 465 -18.46 2.30 -17.60
C VAL A 465 -18.88 1.05 -18.40
N THR A 466 -17.92 0.41 -19.07
CA THR A 466 -18.19 -0.84 -19.83
C THR A 466 -18.68 -1.96 -18.91
N SER A 467 -18.11 -2.10 -17.71
CA SER A 467 -18.53 -3.11 -16.73
C SER A 467 -19.92 -2.85 -16.17
N ALA A 468 -20.28 -1.58 -15.93
CA ALA A 468 -21.60 -1.16 -15.44
C ALA A 468 -22.69 -1.40 -16.49
N ASP A 469 -22.40 -1.12 -17.77
CA ASP A 469 -23.32 -1.37 -18.88
C ASP A 469 -23.60 -2.88 -19.06
N LEU A 470 -22.59 -3.73 -18.86
CA LEU A 470 -22.74 -5.19 -18.90
C LEU A 470 -23.59 -5.72 -17.74
N THR A 471 -23.43 -5.18 -16.52
CA THR A 471 -24.27 -5.56 -15.37
C THR A 471 -25.72 -5.10 -15.54
N ASN A 472 -25.93 -3.89 -16.06
CA ASN A 472 -27.27 -3.37 -16.32
C ASN A 472 -27.99 -4.17 -17.44
N ALA A 473 -27.25 -4.60 -18.47
CA ALA A 473 -27.78 -5.47 -19.52
C ALA A 473 -28.08 -6.90 -19.02
N ALA A 474 -27.35 -7.39 -18.02
CA ALA A 474 -27.60 -8.68 -17.38
C ALA A 474 -28.84 -8.65 -16.47
N GLU A 475 -29.01 -7.59 -15.68
CA GLU A 475 -30.20 -7.40 -14.84
C GLU A 475 -31.47 -7.20 -15.68
N PHE A 476 -31.38 -6.47 -16.80
CA PHE A 476 -32.51 -6.29 -17.74
C PHE A 476 -32.98 -7.61 -18.38
N LYS A 477 -32.11 -8.62 -18.52
CA LYS A 477 -32.48 -9.95 -19.04
C LYS A 477 -33.11 -10.88 -18.01
N VAL A 478 -32.96 -10.61 -16.71
CA VAL A 478 -33.50 -11.47 -15.63
C VAL A 478 -34.96 -11.12 -15.28
N GLN A 479 -35.48 -9.98 -15.74
CA GLN A 479 -36.82 -9.49 -15.40
C GLN A 479 -37.89 -9.62 -16.49
N GLN A 480 -37.67 -10.44 -17.53
CA GLN A 480 -38.76 -10.84 -18.43
C GLN A 480 -39.41 -12.16 -17.96
N PRO A 481 -40.72 -12.18 -17.63
CA PRO A 481 -41.41 -13.42 -17.30
C PRO A 481 -41.63 -14.27 -18.55
N ILE A 482 -41.35 -15.57 -18.40
CA ILE A 482 -41.68 -16.62 -19.36
C ILE A 482 -43.21 -16.74 -19.45
N GLY A 483 -43.78 -16.34 -20.58
CA GLY A 483 -45.18 -16.58 -20.92
C GLY A 483 -45.31 -16.81 -22.43
N GLY A 484 -45.50 -18.06 -22.84
CA GLY A 484 -45.82 -18.40 -24.22
C GLY A 484 -47.29 -18.14 -24.54
N ASN A 485 -47.62 -17.81 -25.80
CA ASN A 485 -48.25 -18.76 -26.71
C ASN A 485 -48.40 -18.20 -28.15
N ILE A 486 -48.54 -19.17 -29.05
CA ILE A 486 -48.73 -19.23 -30.51
C ILE A 486 -49.79 -18.28 -31.12
N GLY A 487 -49.53 -17.75 -32.33
CA GLY A 487 -50.60 -17.46 -33.31
C GLY A 487 -50.35 -16.36 -34.38
N GLY A 488 -49.96 -16.77 -35.60
CA GLY A 488 -50.58 -16.34 -36.87
C GLY A 488 -50.45 -14.90 -37.43
N THR A 489 -49.65 -14.78 -38.50
CA THR A 489 -49.88 -14.04 -39.78
C THR A 489 -50.31 -12.57 -39.79
N GLY A 490 -49.54 -11.71 -40.46
CA GLY A 490 -50.04 -10.43 -40.99
C GLY A 490 -48.96 -9.47 -41.48
N SER A 491 -49.01 -9.15 -42.76
CA SER A 491 -48.11 -8.26 -43.51
C SER A 491 -48.47 -6.78 -43.34
N GLY A 492 -47.45 -5.91 -43.25
CA GLY A 492 -47.51 -4.50 -43.67
C GLY A 492 -47.76 -3.46 -42.57
N GLY A 493 -46.94 -2.39 -42.56
CA GLY A 493 -47.28 -1.13 -41.90
C GLY A 493 -46.28 -0.56 -40.88
N GLY A 494 -44.98 -0.48 -41.21
CA GLY A 494 -44.08 0.40 -40.48
C GLY A 494 -44.38 1.86 -40.81
N ILE A 495 -44.70 2.67 -39.79
CA ILE A 495 -44.44 4.12 -39.64
C ILE A 495 -45.36 4.75 -38.56
N GLN A 496 -46.47 4.11 -38.17
CA GLN A 496 -47.43 4.73 -37.23
C GLN A 496 -47.19 4.43 -35.73
N ASP A 497 -46.42 3.39 -35.37
CA ASP A 497 -46.16 3.03 -33.97
C ASP A 497 -45.09 3.89 -33.26
N ARG A 498 -44.24 4.61 -34.01
CA ARG A 498 -43.21 5.48 -33.41
C ARG A 498 -43.79 6.75 -32.78
N GLN A 499 -44.95 7.23 -33.24
CA GLN A 499 -45.55 8.45 -32.71
C GLN A 499 -46.37 8.20 -31.43
N GLN A 500 -46.97 7.01 -31.26
CA GLN A 500 -47.66 6.67 -30.00
C GLN A 500 -46.69 6.31 -28.87
N GLN A 501 -45.54 5.70 -29.17
CA GLN A 501 -44.49 5.46 -28.16
C GLN A 501 -43.81 6.75 -27.66
N GLN A 502 -43.67 7.77 -28.52
CA GLN A 502 -43.12 9.07 -28.09
C GLN A 502 -44.10 9.88 -27.23
N GLN A 503 -45.41 9.75 -27.44
CA GLN A 503 -46.41 10.44 -26.61
C GLN A 503 -46.59 9.78 -25.24
N GLN A 504 -46.45 8.45 -25.12
CA GLN A 504 -46.48 7.78 -23.81
C GLN A 504 -45.21 8.01 -22.99
N GLN A 505 -44.03 8.14 -23.62
CA GLN A 505 -42.80 8.52 -22.93
C GLN A 505 -42.81 9.97 -22.41
N GLN A 506 -43.48 10.88 -23.12
CA GLN A 506 -43.62 12.27 -22.65
C GLN A 506 -44.63 12.42 -21.50
N GLN A 507 -45.67 11.56 -21.42
CA GLN A 507 -46.60 11.58 -20.29
C GLN A 507 -46.01 10.93 -19.03
N GLN A 508 -45.18 9.89 -19.15
CA GLN A 508 -44.49 9.30 -17.98
C GLN A 508 -43.40 10.22 -17.39
N GLN A 509 -42.72 11.03 -18.21
CA GLN A 509 -41.77 12.04 -17.71
C GLN A 509 -42.44 13.24 -17.02
N GLN A 510 -43.74 13.47 -17.23
CA GLN A 510 -44.48 14.51 -16.52
C GLN A 510 -45.05 14.05 -15.17
N GLU A 511 -45.27 12.76 -14.95
CA GLU A 511 -45.73 12.24 -13.66
C GLU A 511 -44.58 12.01 -12.66
N GLU A 512 -43.36 11.69 -13.11
CA GLU A 512 -42.18 11.52 -12.23
C GLU A 512 -41.66 12.84 -11.62
N ASN A 513 -42.01 13.99 -12.21
CA ASN A 513 -41.60 15.32 -11.74
C ASN A 513 -42.49 15.89 -10.62
N SER A 514 -43.48 15.12 -10.13
CA SER A 514 -44.39 15.56 -9.06
C SER A 514 -43.95 15.15 -7.64
N GLY A 515 -42.81 14.46 -7.50
CA GLY A 515 -42.37 13.84 -6.24
C GLY A 515 -41.01 14.25 -5.69
N THR A 516 -40.39 15.35 -6.15
CA THR A 516 -39.07 15.78 -5.66
C THR A 516 -39.18 16.99 -4.74
N SER A 517 -38.62 16.86 -3.53
CA SER A 517 -38.55 17.95 -2.57
C SER A 517 -37.80 19.14 -3.18
N THR A 518 -38.24 20.35 -2.89
CA THR A 518 -37.72 21.61 -3.44
C THR A 518 -36.21 21.83 -3.23
N GLY A 519 -35.55 21.06 -2.35
CA GLY A 519 -34.11 21.08 -2.16
C GLY A 519 -33.30 20.33 -3.23
N ASP A 520 -33.81 19.20 -3.74
CA ASP A 520 -33.06 18.33 -4.66
C ASP A 520 -33.00 18.91 -6.08
N ALA A 521 -34.07 19.59 -6.51
CA ALA A 521 -34.12 20.29 -7.79
C ALA A 521 -33.14 21.48 -7.85
N ALA A 522 -32.93 22.17 -6.72
CA ALA A 522 -32.00 23.28 -6.63
C ALA A 522 -30.54 22.81 -6.72
N VAL A 523 -30.21 21.69 -6.07
CA VAL A 523 -28.87 21.09 -6.15
C VAL A 523 -28.58 20.57 -7.56
N LEU A 524 -29.55 19.94 -8.21
CA LEU A 524 -29.41 19.47 -9.59
C LEU A 524 -29.23 20.63 -10.59
N ALA A 525 -29.94 21.75 -10.37
CA ALA A 525 -29.78 22.96 -11.18
C ALA A 525 -28.39 23.59 -11.01
N LEU A 526 -27.86 23.62 -9.78
CA LEU A 526 -26.53 24.14 -9.47
C LEU A 526 -25.43 23.27 -10.10
N LEU A 527 -25.61 21.94 -10.07
CA LEU A 527 -24.71 21.00 -10.76
C LEU A 527 -24.73 21.19 -12.28
N LYS A 528 -25.91 21.35 -12.89
CA LYS A 528 -26.02 21.64 -14.32
C LYS A 528 -25.36 22.96 -14.70
N GLN A 529 -25.55 24.00 -13.90
CA GLN A 529 -24.94 25.31 -14.14
C GLN A 529 -23.41 25.25 -14.04
N PHE A 530 -22.90 24.56 -13.02
CA PHE A 530 -21.46 24.31 -12.90
C PHE A 530 -20.90 23.51 -14.09
N GLN A 531 -21.67 22.54 -14.60
CA GLN A 531 -21.28 21.72 -15.75
C GLN A 531 -21.29 22.51 -17.08
N GLU A 532 -22.17 23.50 -17.23
CA GLU A 532 -22.15 24.44 -18.37
C GLU A 532 -20.99 25.43 -18.29
N ASP A 533 -20.71 26.00 -17.12
CA ASP A 533 -19.55 26.90 -16.92
C ASP A 533 -18.24 26.17 -17.24
N GLN A 534 -18.14 24.90 -16.87
CA GLN A 534 -17.02 24.00 -17.22
C GLN A 534 -16.91 23.72 -18.73
N ARG A 535 -18.02 23.72 -19.48
CA ARG A 535 -18.00 23.58 -20.94
C ARG A 535 -17.54 24.87 -21.61
N LEU A 536 -18.06 26.01 -21.17
CA LEU A 536 -17.65 27.34 -21.66
C LEU A 536 -16.15 27.58 -21.44
N ALA A 537 -15.63 27.26 -20.25
CA ALA A 537 -14.20 27.37 -19.97
C ALA A 537 -13.33 26.49 -20.90
N ARG A 538 -13.83 25.30 -21.27
CA ARG A 538 -13.13 24.40 -22.23
C ARG A 538 -13.15 24.94 -23.65
N GLU A 539 -14.24 25.56 -24.08
CA GLU A 539 -14.33 26.18 -25.41
C GLU A 539 -13.42 27.40 -25.50
N GLU A 540 -13.36 28.22 -24.45
CA GLU A 540 -12.46 29.37 -24.37
C GLU A 540 -10.99 28.93 -24.41
N GLN A 541 -10.62 27.87 -23.68
CA GLN A 541 -9.28 27.29 -23.75
C GLN A 541 -8.93 26.77 -25.16
N ARG A 542 -9.89 26.16 -25.87
CA ARG A 542 -9.67 25.72 -27.26
C ARG A 542 -9.43 26.91 -28.19
N ARG A 543 -10.20 27.98 -28.06
CA ARG A 543 -10.01 29.21 -28.86
C ARG A 543 -8.63 29.82 -28.62
N VAL A 544 -8.23 29.98 -27.37
CA VAL A 544 -6.90 30.51 -27.01
C VAL A 544 -5.79 29.62 -27.57
N TYR A 545 -5.98 28.29 -27.55
CA TYR A 545 -5.00 27.36 -28.12
C TYR A 545 -4.89 27.48 -29.65
N GLU A 546 -6.01 27.66 -30.35
CA GLU A 546 -6.03 27.87 -31.80
C GLU A 546 -5.38 29.20 -32.19
N GLU A 547 -5.66 30.28 -31.45
CA GLU A 547 -5.00 31.58 -31.65
C GLU A 547 -3.48 31.48 -31.44
N LEU A 548 -3.04 30.80 -30.38
CA LEU A 548 -1.60 30.63 -30.09
C LEU A 548 -0.91 29.79 -31.18
N ARG A 549 -1.63 28.79 -31.72
CA ARG A 549 -1.13 27.95 -32.82
C ARG A 549 -0.94 28.78 -34.10
N LEU A 550 -1.93 29.61 -34.45
CA LEU A 550 -1.86 30.49 -35.62
C LEU A 550 -0.70 31.49 -35.48
N ALA A 551 -0.55 32.12 -34.31
CA ALA A 551 0.56 33.04 -34.04
C ALA A 551 1.94 32.35 -34.16
N HIS A 552 2.05 31.08 -33.74
CA HIS A 552 3.28 30.32 -33.89
C HIS A 552 3.57 29.92 -35.35
N GLU A 553 2.54 29.61 -36.12
CA GLU A 553 2.66 29.34 -37.56
C GLU A 553 3.11 30.60 -38.33
N GLU A 554 2.57 31.79 -38.00
CA GLU A 554 3.01 33.08 -38.55
C GLU A 554 4.48 33.38 -38.23
N GLN A 555 4.91 33.19 -36.98
CA GLN A 555 6.32 33.38 -36.60
C GLN A 555 7.26 32.45 -37.38
N ARG A 556 6.85 31.20 -37.64
CA ARG A 556 7.64 30.26 -38.45
C ARG A 556 7.76 30.72 -39.90
N GLN A 557 6.69 31.27 -40.48
CA GLN A 557 6.72 31.81 -41.83
C GLN A 557 7.64 33.02 -41.93
N ALA A 558 7.52 33.98 -41.01
CA ALA A 558 8.40 35.15 -40.96
C ALA A 558 9.89 34.76 -40.79
N ALA A 559 10.19 33.78 -39.93
CA ALA A 559 11.55 33.27 -39.77
C ALA A 559 12.07 32.56 -41.03
N ALA A 560 11.21 31.89 -41.79
CA ALA A 560 11.58 31.25 -43.06
C ALA A 560 11.87 32.29 -44.16
N GLU A 561 11.12 33.39 -44.21
CA GLU A 561 11.37 34.50 -45.12
C GLU A 561 12.69 35.21 -44.82
N LEU A 562 12.95 35.55 -43.54
CA LEU A 562 14.22 36.12 -43.09
C LEU A 562 15.42 35.24 -43.47
N ARG A 563 15.28 33.90 -43.39
CA ARG A 563 16.32 32.96 -43.82
C ARG A 563 16.56 32.99 -45.32
N LYS A 564 15.51 33.16 -46.13
CA LYS A 564 15.63 33.30 -47.59
C LYS A 564 16.33 34.63 -47.95
N GLU A 565 15.99 35.72 -47.29
CA GLU A 565 16.65 37.02 -47.50
C GLU A 565 18.12 36.98 -47.10
N LEU A 566 18.46 36.36 -45.96
CA LEU A 566 19.85 36.16 -45.53
C LEU A 566 20.65 35.31 -46.52
N ALA A 567 20.04 34.29 -47.11
CA ALA A 567 20.68 33.47 -48.14
C ALA A 567 20.98 34.28 -49.41
N LEU A 568 20.04 35.10 -49.87
CA LEU A 568 20.22 35.99 -51.03
C LEU A 568 21.28 37.07 -50.78
N LEU A 569 21.32 37.64 -49.57
CA LEU A 569 22.35 38.60 -49.18
C LEU A 569 23.74 37.95 -49.14
N LYS A 570 23.85 36.73 -48.62
CA LYS A 570 25.10 35.98 -48.58
C LYS A 570 25.62 35.65 -49.99
N GLU A 571 24.73 35.38 -50.94
CA GLU A 571 25.08 35.15 -52.34
C GLU A 571 25.57 36.43 -53.04
N ARG A 572 24.98 37.60 -52.75
CA ARG A 572 25.45 38.89 -53.29
C ARG A 572 26.78 39.39 -52.72
N VAL A 573 27.11 39.03 -51.48
CA VAL A 573 28.38 39.45 -50.83
C VAL A 573 29.53 38.49 -51.18
N GLY A 574 29.23 37.31 -51.74
CA GLY A 574 30.21 36.32 -52.19
C GLY A 574 30.63 36.41 -53.67
N GLN A 575 30.06 37.34 -54.44
CA GLN A 575 30.50 37.74 -55.79
C GLN A 575 31.22 39.08 -55.70
#